data_AF-A0A183S9Y0-F1
#
_entry.id   AF-A0A183S9Y0-F1
#
_cell.length_a   1.000
_cell.length_b   1.000
_cell.length_c   1.000
_cell.angle_alpha   90.00
_cell.angle_beta   90.00
_cell.angle_gamma   90.00
#
_symmetry.space_group_name_H-M   'P 1'
#
loop_
_entity.id
_entity.type
_entity.pdbx_description
1 polymer ?
#
loop_
_entity_poly.entity_id
_entity_poly.type
_entity_poly.pdbx_seq_one_letter_code
_entity_poly.pdbx_strand_id
1 'polypeptide(L)'
;LARYKVDIAALSETRFSEQGQLEEVGAGYTFFWSGRPKVERRDAGVAFAIRNDIVGRLPYLPQGINDRLMSLGVPLRGDQFTITKNGKSF
;
A
#
# COMPACT_ATOMS: atom_id res chain seq x y z
N LEU A 1 -6.25 6.47 8.06
CA LEU A 1 -5.93 7.21 6.82
C LEU A 1 -6.95 8.31 6.53
N ALA A 2 -8.26 8.02 6.60
CA ALA A 2 -9.33 9.01 6.44
C ALA A 2 -9.14 10.31 7.26
N ARG A 3 -8.69 10.20 8.52
CA ARG A 3 -8.41 11.36 9.39
C ARG A 3 -7.33 12.31 8.86
N TYR A 4 -6.37 11.78 8.10
CA TYR A 4 -5.25 12.55 7.55
C TYR A 4 -5.49 12.99 6.10
N LYS A 5 -6.66 12.67 5.53
CA LYS A 5 -6.98 12.94 4.12
C LYS A 5 -5.90 12.42 3.16
N VAL A 6 -5.35 11.24 3.48
CA VAL A 6 -4.28 10.61 2.69
C VAL A 6 -4.89 9.74 1.62
N ASP A 7 -4.48 9.96 0.38
CA ASP A 7 -4.99 9.25 -0.79
C ASP A 7 -4.35 7.87 -0.98
N ILE A 8 -3.05 7.82 -0.72
CA ILE A 8 -2.22 6.63 -0.83
C ILE A 8 -1.26 6.64 0.37
N ALA A 9 -1.22 5.54 1.12
CA ALA A 9 -0.23 5.33 2.18
C ALA A 9 0.60 4.10 1.88
N ALA A 10 1.92 4.23 1.99
CA ALA A 10 2.84 3.11 2.00
C ALA A 10 3.07 2.67 3.45
N LEU A 11 3.02 1.35 3.67
CA LEU A 11 3.24 0.69 4.95
C LEU A 11 4.41 -0.28 4.80
N SER A 12 5.24 -0.35 5.84
CA SER A 12 6.40 -1.26 5.92
C SER A 12 6.25 -2.18 7.12
N GLU A 13 6.95 -3.32 7.08
CA GLU A 13 6.95 -4.36 8.13
C GLU A 13 5.55 -4.91 8.40
N THR A 14 4.74 -5.00 7.35
CA THR A 14 3.40 -5.54 7.46
C THR A 14 3.49 -7.04 7.68
N ARG A 15 3.16 -7.53 8.88
CA ARG A 15 3.22 -8.96 9.26
C ARG A 15 2.17 -9.85 8.56
N PHE A 16 1.74 -9.45 7.36
CA PHE A 16 0.91 -10.25 6.47
C PHE A 16 1.81 -11.22 5.69
N SER A 17 1.28 -12.40 5.39
CA SER A 17 1.95 -13.38 4.55
C SER A 17 1.43 -13.30 3.13
N GLU A 18 2.28 -13.72 2.19
CA GLU A 18 1.97 -13.84 0.76
C GLU A 18 1.52 -12.50 0.17
N GLN A 19 1.00 -12.54 -1.05
CA GLN A 19 0.38 -11.38 -1.69
C GLN A 19 -1.13 -11.43 -1.48
N GLY A 20 -1.75 -10.26 -1.28
CA GLY A 20 -3.20 -10.19 -1.14
C GLY A 20 -3.75 -8.79 -1.25
N GLN A 21 -5.08 -8.73 -1.30
CA GLN A 21 -5.84 -7.49 -1.28
C GLN A 21 -7.06 -7.59 -0.37
N LEU A 22 -7.47 -6.48 0.22
CA LEU A 22 -8.64 -6.37 1.08
C LEU A 22 -9.31 -5.01 0.89
N GLU A 23 -10.58 -5.02 0.47
CA GLU A 23 -11.40 -3.81 0.42
C GLU A 23 -12.05 -3.56 1.78
N GLU A 24 -11.78 -2.41 2.39
CA GLU A 24 -12.39 -1.98 3.64
C GLU A 24 -13.67 -1.18 3.35
N VAL A 25 -14.82 -1.83 3.52
CA VAL A 25 -16.15 -1.27 3.27
C VAL A 25 -16.45 -0.02 4.14
N GLY A 26 -15.82 0.11 5.31
CA GLY A 26 -16.10 1.20 6.25
C GLY A 26 -15.30 2.49 6.03
N ALA A 27 -14.01 2.38 5.68
CA ALA A 27 -13.15 3.56 5.55
C ALA A 27 -12.92 4.01 4.10
N GLY A 28 -13.33 3.20 3.11
CA GLY A 28 -13.18 3.51 1.70
C GLY A 28 -11.74 3.35 1.19
N TYR A 29 -11.00 2.37 1.73
CA TYR A 29 -9.66 2.02 1.27
C TYR A 29 -9.58 0.55 0.86
N THR A 30 -8.77 0.28 -0.15
CA THR A 30 -8.30 -1.06 -0.50
C THR A 30 -6.85 -1.20 -0.08
N PHE A 31 -6.56 -2.24 0.67
CA PHE A 31 -5.22 -2.63 1.06
C PHE A 31 -4.68 -3.64 0.07
N PHE A 32 -3.42 -3.47 -0.32
CA PHE A 32 -2.63 -4.42 -1.09
C PHE A 32 -1.37 -4.72 -0.29
N TRP A 33 -0.99 -5.98 -0.13
CA TRP A 33 0.23 -6.34 0.61
C TRP A 33 1.02 -7.43 -0.09
N SER A 34 2.31 -7.43 0.21
CA SER A 34 3.27 -8.47 -0.17
C SER A 34 4.11 -8.77 1.07
N GLY A 35 4.11 -10.03 1.48
CA GLY A 35 4.92 -10.51 2.57
C GLY A 35 5.46 -11.91 2.29
N ARG A 36 6.26 -12.42 3.23
CA ARG A 36 6.89 -13.74 3.07
C ARG A 36 5.86 -14.87 3.07
N PRO A 37 6.20 -16.03 2.47
CA PRO A 37 5.40 -17.24 2.59
C PRO A 37 5.09 -17.57 4.05
N LYS A 38 3.94 -18.19 4.30
CA LYS A 38 3.43 -18.44 5.66
C LYS A 38 4.36 -19.28 6.54
N VAL A 39 5.25 -20.06 5.93
CA VAL A 39 6.25 -20.91 6.59
C VAL A 39 7.50 -20.14 7.06
N GLU A 40 7.70 -18.92 6.56
CA GLU A 40 8.81 -18.05 6.94
C GLU A 40 8.37 -17.02 8.01
N ARG A 41 9.35 -16.49 8.75
CA ARG A 41 9.09 -15.45 9.74
C ARG A 41 8.52 -14.19 9.07
N ARG A 42 7.47 -13.62 9.66
CA ARG A 42 6.71 -12.47 9.13
C ARG A 42 7.32 -11.12 9.52
N ASP A 43 8.64 -11.07 9.54
CA ASP A 43 9.42 -9.92 10.01
C ASP A 43 9.49 -8.83 8.93
N ALA A 44 9.19 -9.21 7.68
CA ALA A 44 9.18 -8.35 6.51
C ALA A 44 7.81 -8.38 5.83
N GLY A 45 7.45 -7.24 5.24
CA GLY A 45 6.27 -7.08 4.42
C GLY A 45 6.08 -5.61 4.05
N VAL A 46 5.44 -5.37 2.92
CA VAL A 46 5.05 -4.03 2.48
C VAL A 46 3.59 -4.03 2.08
N ALA A 47 2.93 -2.91 2.28
CA ALA A 47 1.57 -2.72 1.81
C ALA A 47 1.32 -1.31 1.31
N PHE A 48 0.38 -1.18 0.39
CA PHE A 48 -0.27 0.08 0.08
C PHE A 48 -1.69 0.07 0.61
N ALA A 49 -2.12 1.21 1.13
CA ALA A 49 -3.52 1.51 1.40
C ALA A 49 -3.94 2.64 0.46
N ILE A 50 -4.92 2.37 -0.38
CA ILE A 50 -5.32 3.25 -1.50
C ILE A 50 -6.81 3.53 -1.38
N ARG A 51 -7.24 4.79 -1.49
CA ARG A 51 -8.68 5.08 -1.50
C ARG A 51 -9.37 4.43 -2.71
N ASN A 52 -10.57 3.90 -2.50
CA ASN A 52 -11.29 3.12 -3.53
C ASN A 52 -11.57 3.93 -4.81
N ASP A 53 -11.80 5.23 -4.69
CA ASP A 53 -12.01 6.14 -5.83
C ASP A 53 -10.77 6.31 -6.72
N ILE A 54 -9.58 6.05 -6.17
CA ILE A 54 -8.30 6.05 -6.89
C ILE A 54 -7.99 4.69 -7.46
N VAL A 55 -8.31 3.59 -6.74
CA VAL A 55 -8.04 2.22 -7.18
C VAL A 55 -8.58 1.97 -8.58
N GLY A 56 -9.82 2.37 -8.87
CA GLY A 56 -10.45 2.21 -10.19
C GLY A 56 -9.85 3.07 -11.31
N ARG A 57 -8.95 4.01 -10.97
CA ARG A 57 -8.27 4.91 -11.93
C ARG A 57 -6.81 4.53 -12.15
N LEU A 58 -6.27 3.57 -11.39
CA LEU A 58 -4.89 3.14 -11.54
C LEU A 58 -4.70 2.39 -12.87
N PRO A 59 -3.60 2.67 -13.61
CA PRO A 59 -3.29 1.93 -14.84
C PRO A 59 -2.95 0.47 -14.57
N TYR A 60 -2.43 0.16 -13.38
CA TYR A 60 -2.14 -1.19 -12.91
C TYR A 60 -2.30 -1.26 -11.39
N LEU A 61 -2.70 -2.43 -10.89
CA LEU A 61 -2.81 -2.67 -9.45
C LEU A 61 -1.41 -2.78 -8.81
N PRO A 62 -1.28 -2.45 -7.51
CA PRO A 62 0.00 -2.61 -6.82
C PRO A 62 0.48 -4.05 -6.87
N GLN A 63 1.76 -4.24 -7.21
CA GLN A 63 2.36 -5.57 -7.35
C GLN A 63 3.60 -5.69 -6.47
N GLY A 64 3.63 -6.74 -5.64
CA GLY A 64 4.80 -7.09 -4.85
C GLY A 64 5.95 -7.54 -5.74
N ILE A 65 7.10 -6.86 -5.64
CA ILE A 65 8.34 -7.26 -6.32
C ILE A 65 9.12 -8.24 -5.43
N ASN A 66 9.15 -7.99 -4.12
CA ASN A 66 9.66 -8.92 -3.11
C ASN A 66 8.96 -8.67 -1.74
N ASP A 67 9.48 -9.24 -0.67
CA ASP A 67 8.97 -9.10 0.70
C ASP A 67 9.14 -7.69 1.30
N ARG A 68 9.93 -6.82 0.65
CA ARG A 68 10.25 -5.47 1.13
C ARG A 68 9.97 -4.36 0.12
N LEU A 69 9.53 -4.72 -1.09
CA LEU A 69 9.36 -3.78 -2.19
C LEU A 69 8.12 -4.13 -3.01
N MET A 70 7.29 -3.11 -3.23
CA MET A 70 6.05 -3.18 -4.01
C MET A 70 6.01 -1.97 -4.94
N SER A 71 5.53 -2.16 -6.17
CA SER A 71 5.36 -1.08 -7.15
C SER A 71 3.92 -0.61 -7.22
N LEU A 72 3.74 0.69 -7.48
CA LEU A 72 2.44 1.32 -7.74
C LEU A 72 2.64 2.45 -8.75
N GLY A 73 1.85 2.44 -9.82
CA GLY A 73 1.82 3.49 -10.83
C GLY A 73 0.65 4.40 -10.61
N VAL A 74 0.93 5.67 -10.35
CA VAL A 74 -0.12 6.66 -10.13
C VAL A 74 -0.19 7.58 -11.36
N PRO A 75 -1.37 7.75 -11.99
CA PRO A 75 -1.51 8.71 -13.07
C PRO A 75 -1.48 10.12 -12.49
N LEU A 76 -0.35 10.81 -12.62
CA LEU A 76 -0.19 12.19 -12.16
C LEU A 76 -0.79 13.12 -13.22
N ARG A 77 -1.90 13.79 -12.92
CA ARG A 77 -2.53 14.76 -13.82
C ARG A 77 -2.51 16.15 -13.17
N GLY A 78 -1.66 17.04 -13.67
CA GLY A 78 -1.73 18.51 -13.46
C GLY A 78 -1.59 19.08 -12.04
N ASP A 79 -1.75 18.27 -10.98
CA ASP A 79 -1.77 18.72 -9.58
C ASP A 79 -0.47 18.38 -8.82
N GLN A 80 -0.24 19.09 -7.71
CA GLN A 80 0.91 18.91 -6.83
C GLN A 80 0.71 17.67 -5.93
N PHE A 81 1.61 16.68 -6.05
CA PHE A 81 1.63 15.52 -5.17
C PHE A 81 2.63 15.76 -4.03
N THR A 82 2.20 15.51 -2.80
CA THR A 82 3.09 15.58 -1.63
C THR A 82 3.34 14.17 -1.11
N ILE A 83 4.60 13.74 -1.13
CA ILE A 83 5.02 12.48 -0.51
C ILE A 83 5.61 12.81 0.86
N THR A 84 4.95 12.34 1.91
CA THR A 84 5.42 12.52 3.28
C THR A 84 5.92 11.19 3.82
N LYS A 85 7.21 11.11 4.19
CA LYS A 85 7.78 9.94 4.86
C LYS A 85 7.69 10.12 6.37
N ASN A 86 6.79 9.38 7.00
CA ASN A 86 6.66 9.33 8.45
C ASN A 86 7.19 7.99 8.96
N GLY A 87 8.46 7.93 9.35
CA GLY A 87 9.08 6.75 9.95
C GLY A 87 10.37 7.14 10.67
N LYS A 88 10.57 6.63 11.89
CA LYS A 88 11.88 6.70 12.56
C LYS A 88 12.87 5.90 11.72
N SER A 89 13.93 6.55 11.23
CA SER A 89 15.13 5.80 10.84
C SER A 89 15.73 5.25 12.13
N PHE A 90 15.97 3.94 12.18
CA PHE A 90 16.87 3.34 13.16
C PHE A 90 18.32 3.64 12.76
#